data_AF-A0A2N6G8C7-F1
#
_entry.id   AF-A0A2N6G8C7-F1
#
_cell.length_a   1.000
_cell.length_b   1.000
_cell.length_c   1.000
_cell.angle_alpha   90.00
_cell.angle_beta   90.00
_cell.angle_gamma   90.00
#
_symmetry.space_group_name_H-M   'P 1'
#
loop_
_entity.id
_entity.type
_entity.pdbx_description
1 polymer ?
#
loop_
_entity_poly.entity_id
_entity_poly.type
_entity_poly.pdbx_seq_one_letter_code
_entity_poly.pdbx_strand_id
1 'polypeptide(L)'
;MLVLRGLTGTGKTRLLHELQAQDYPVLDLEGLACHRGSAFGGVGLERQPTQKNFEALLWDAMRRIPVDGYALSEGESRHIGRLALPKQVYDALQVETSLWIDTPLEQRIDIILEDYPAREAQAALFERPIKALTERLGKKKIASFLAYLERGEWRELVRELMIDYYDPLYQHTCPERRVEIDMASWADGLEQLKRAVELLVAGSES
;
A
#
# COMPACT_ATOMS: atom_id res chain seq x y z
N MET A 1 0.95 -4.57 16.88
CA MET A 1 0.38 -4.62 15.51
C MET A 1 1.26 -5.51 14.66
N LEU A 2 0.77 -6.14 13.59
CA LEU A 2 1.63 -6.80 12.60
C LEU A 2 1.50 -6.06 11.28
N VAL A 3 2.62 -5.70 10.66
CA VAL A 3 2.63 -4.72 9.57
C VAL A 3 3.04 -5.38 8.26
N LEU A 4 2.15 -5.33 7.26
CA LEU A 4 2.45 -5.74 5.89
C LEU A 4 3.28 -4.63 5.23
N ARG A 5 4.50 -4.97 4.83
CA ARG A 5 5.43 -4.09 4.10
C ARG A 5 5.79 -4.71 2.76
N GLY A 6 6.33 -3.91 1.86
CA GLY A 6 6.72 -4.35 0.53
C GLY A 6 6.66 -3.19 -0.44
N LEU A 7 7.21 -3.41 -1.63
CA LEU A 7 7.24 -2.41 -2.69
C LEU A 7 5.82 -2.03 -3.17
N THR A 8 5.72 -1.01 -4.04
CA THR A 8 4.43 -0.56 -4.57
C THR A 8 3.81 -1.64 -5.46
N GLY A 9 2.50 -1.88 -5.34
CA GLY A 9 1.79 -2.86 -6.17
C GLY A 9 1.93 -4.32 -5.73
N THR A 10 2.46 -4.61 -4.54
CA THR A 10 2.57 -5.99 -4.01
C THR A 10 1.24 -6.61 -3.55
N GLY A 11 0.11 -5.92 -3.73
CA GLY A 11 -1.21 -6.46 -3.36
C GLY A 11 -1.53 -6.43 -1.86
N LYS A 12 -0.81 -5.66 -1.04
CA LYS A 12 -1.04 -5.54 0.42
C LYS A 12 -2.49 -5.25 0.78
N THR A 13 -3.10 -4.23 0.16
CA THR A 13 -4.50 -3.84 0.42
C THR A 13 -5.46 -5.00 0.11
N ARG A 14 -5.23 -5.73 -1.00
CA ARG A 14 -6.02 -6.91 -1.36
C ARG A 14 -5.84 -8.06 -0.35
N LEU A 15 -4.61 -8.29 0.13
CA LEU A 15 -4.34 -9.28 1.18
C LEU A 15 -5.07 -8.93 2.47
N LEU A 16 -5.04 -7.66 2.88
CA LEU A 16 -5.75 -7.20 4.07
C LEU A 16 -7.26 -7.38 3.94
N HIS A 17 -7.85 -7.07 2.77
CA HIS A 17 -9.28 -7.30 2.54
C HIS A 17 -9.65 -8.79 2.57
N GLU A 18 -8.82 -9.66 2.00
CA GLU A 18 -9.02 -11.11 2.03
C GLU A 18 -8.89 -11.70 3.45
N LEU A 19 -7.96 -11.17 4.25
CA LEU A 19 -7.83 -11.54 5.67
C LEU A 19 -9.02 -11.03 6.48
N GLN A 20 -9.46 -9.80 6.23
CA GLN A 20 -10.65 -9.22 6.88
C GLN A 20 -11.91 -10.02 6.56
N ALA A 21 -12.07 -10.49 5.33
CA ALA A 21 -13.17 -11.35 4.91
C ALA A 21 -13.17 -12.74 5.61
N GLN A 22 -12.02 -13.11 6.20
CA GLN A 22 -11.83 -14.33 6.98
C GLN A 22 -11.72 -14.03 8.49
N ASP A 23 -12.30 -12.92 8.93
CA ASP A 23 -12.40 -12.49 10.32
C ASP A 23 -11.07 -12.20 11.04
N TYR A 24 -9.97 -12.03 10.30
CA TYR A 24 -8.73 -11.51 10.89
C TYR A 24 -8.91 -10.03 11.29
N PRO A 25 -8.31 -9.60 12.42
CA PRO A 25 -8.39 -8.21 12.85
C PRO A 25 -7.54 -7.33 11.93
N VAL A 26 -8.18 -6.50 11.12
CA VAL A 26 -7.53 -5.63 10.13
C VAL A 26 -7.82 -4.16 10.45
N LEU A 27 -6.78 -3.33 10.35
CA LEU A 27 -6.83 -1.88 10.40
C LEU A 27 -6.43 -1.32 9.03
N ASP A 28 -7.41 -1.19 8.13
CA ASP A 28 -7.27 -0.68 6.76
C ASP A 28 -7.15 0.85 6.75
N LEU A 29 -5.94 1.37 6.90
CA LEU A 29 -5.70 2.82 7.03
C LEU A 29 -5.94 3.54 5.71
N GLU A 30 -5.56 2.94 4.58
CA GLU A 30 -5.82 3.45 3.23
C GLU A 30 -7.33 3.56 2.95
N GLY A 31 -8.12 2.55 3.34
CA GLY A 31 -9.57 2.55 3.23
C GLY A 31 -10.22 3.65 4.07
N LEU A 32 -9.79 3.80 5.32
CA LEU A 32 -10.24 4.88 6.21
C LEU A 32 -9.86 6.28 5.67
N ALA A 33 -8.73 6.38 4.98
CA ALA A 33 -8.24 7.61 4.37
C ALA A 33 -8.82 7.90 2.96
N CYS A 34 -9.55 6.93 2.38
CA CYS A 34 -9.96 6.91 0.98
C CYS A 34 -8.80 7.24 0.02
N HIS A 35 -7.63 6.60 0.23
CA HIS A 35 -6.41 6.93 -0.51
C HIS A 35 -5.38 5.80 -0.47
N ARG A 36 -4.77 5.48 -1.62
CA ARG A 36 -3.79 4.37 -1.77
C ARG A 36 -2.33 4.75 -1.46
N GLY A 37 -2.09 5.46 -0.35
CA GLY A 37 -0.73 5.66 0.20
C GLY A 37 0.37 6.24 -0.71
N SER A 38 0.05 6.77 -1.91
CA SER A 38 1.04 7.03 -2.96
C SER A 38 0.81 8.34 -3.72
N ALA A 39 1.76 8.74 -4.56
CA ALA A 39 1.65 9.96 -5.39
C ALA A 39 0.41 9.97 -6.30
N PHE A 40 -0.10 8.79 -6.66
CA PHE A 40 -1.31 8.59 -7.46
C PHE A 40 -2.50 8.12 -6.62
N GLY A 41 -2.35 8.06 -5.29
CA GLY A 41 -3.25 7.34 -4.41
C GLY A 41 -4.67 7.91 -4.32
N GLY A 42 -4.88 9.18 -4.69
CA GLY A 42 -6.21 9.78 -4.78
C GLY A 42 -6.88 9.66 -6.16
N VAL A 43 -6.19 9.10 -7.17
CA VAL A 43 -6.74 9.00 -8.53
C VAL A 43 -7.88 7.98 -8.55
N GLY A 44 -9.03 8.40 -9.10
CA GLY A 44 -10.22 7.55 -9.24
C GLY A 44 -10.91 7.18 -7.92
N LEU A 45 -10.53 7.80 -6.80
CA LEU A 45 -11.17 7.59 -5.50
C LEU A 45 -12.04 8.78 -5.10
N GLU A 46 -12.90 8.53 -4.11
CA GLU A 46 -13.65 9.56 -3.44
C GLU A 46 -12.74 10.58 -2.74
N ARG A 47 -13.32 11.72 -2.36
CA ARG A 47 -12.57 12.75 -1.65
C ARG A 47 -12.17 12.24 -0.27
N GLN A 48 -10.88 12.33 0.05
CA GLN A 48 -10.38 12.03 1.40
C GLN A 48 -11.20 12.76 2.49
N PRO A 49 -11.50 12.12 3.64
CA PRO A 49 -12.21 12.73 4.74
C PRO A 49 -11.44 13.90 5.37
N THR A 50 -12.08 14.69 6.24
CA THR A 50 -11.34 15.68 7.04
C THR A 50 -10.43 14.97 8.05
N GLN A 51 -9.38 15.64 8.54
CA GLN A 51 -8.50 15.07 9.58
C GLN A 51 -9.30 14.58 10.79
N LYS A 52 -10.26 15.39 11.26
CA LYS A 52 -11.15 15.02 12.37
C LYS A 52 -11.97 13.77 12.09
N ASN A 53 -12.53 13.65 10.88
CA ASN A 53 -13.34 12.47 10.53
C ASN A 53 -12.46 11.23 10.40
N PHE A 54 -11.26 11.37 9.81
CA PHE A 54 -10.28 10.28 9.74
C PHE A 54 -9.91 9.77 11.13
N GLU A 55 -9.57 10.67 12.06
CA GLU A 55 -9.25 10.31 13.45
C GLU A 55 -10.43 9.64 14.17
N ALA A 56 -11.66 10.10 13.93
CA ALA A 56 -12.86 9.48 14.50
C ALA A 56 -13.08 8.05 13.96
N LEU A 57 -12.92 7.85 12.65
CA LEU A 57 -13.03 6.53 12.01
C LEU A 57 -11.92 5.59 12.50
N LEU A 58 -10.70 6.09 12.60
CA LEU A 58 -9.55 5.36 13.12
C LEU A 58 -9.78 4.92 14.57
N TRP A 59 -10.26 5.83 15.43
CA TRP A 59 -10.62 5.49 16.80
C TRP A 59 -11.72 4.43 16.86
N ASP A 60 -12.74 4.53 16.01
CA ASP A 60 -13.84 3.56 15.93
C ASP A 60 -13.39 2.18 15.45
N ALA A 61 -12.42 2.12 14.54
CA ALA A 61 -11.79 0.87 14.12
C ALA A 61 -10.94 0.27 15.25
N MET A 62 -10.09 1.08 15.89
CA MET A 62 -9.17 0.62 16.93
C MET A 62 -9.88 0.09 18.18
N ARG A 63 -10.97 0.72 18.61
CA ARG A 63 -11.72 0.29 19.81
C ARG A 63 -12.39 -1.09 19.67
N ARG A 64 -12.46 -1.63 18.45
CA ARG A 64 -13.00 -2.98 18.17
C ARG A 64 -11.95 -4.07 18.32
N ILE A 65 -10.67 -3.68 18.39
CA ILE A 65 -9.55 -4.60 18.63
C ILE A 65 -9.49 -4.85 20.16
N PRO A 66 -9.45 -6.11 20.61
CA PRO A 66 -9.26 -6.44 22.03
C PRO A 66 -7.97 -5.83 22.58
N VAL A 67 -7.95 -5.49 23.87
CA VAL A 67 -6.77 -4.86 24.53
C VAL A 67 -5.52 -5.72 24.40
N ASP A 68 -5.66 -7.03 24.57
CA ASP A 68 -4.57 -8.01 24.43
C ASP A 68 -4.56 -8.66 23.04
N GLY A 69 -5.26 -8.03 22.07
CA GLY A 69 -5.35 -8.50 20.69
C GLY A 69 -4.26 -7.92 19.80
N TYR A 70 -4.30 -8.32 18.53
CA TYR A 70 -3.47 -7.78 17.47
C TYR A 70 -4.33 -7.18 16.37
N ALA A 71 -3.69 -6.44 15.47
CA ALA A 71 -4.29 -6.07 14.19
C ALA A 71 -3.22 -6.08 13.10
N LEU A 72 -3.67 -6.46 11.90
CA LEU A 72 -2.94 -6.39 10.65
C LEU A 72 -3.15 -5.01 10.03
N SER A 73 -2.08 -4.38 9.56
CA SER A 73 -2.17 -3.11 8.84
C SER A 73 -1.05 -3.03 7.81
N GLU A 74 -1.24 -2.22 6.79
CA GLU A 74 -0.22 -1.85 5.82
C GLU A 74 0.76 -0.82 6.39
N GLY A 75 2.04 -0.96 6.04
CA GLY A 75 3.09 -0.06 6.50
C GLY A 75 3.06 1.28 5.78
N GLU A 76 2.33 2.24 6.35
CA GLU A 76 2.24 3.59 5.80
C GLU A 76 3.33 4.54 6.30
N SER A 77 3.55 5.59 5.49
CA SER A 77 4.31 6.76 5.94
C SER A 77 3.51 7.52 7.00
N ARG A 78 4.11 8.56 7.60
CA ARG A 78 3.39 9.42 8.56
C ARG A 78 2.11 10.03 7.97
N HIS A 79 2.03 10.16 6.65
CA HIS A 79 0.87 10.72 5.96
C HIS A 79 0.28 9.74 4.94
N ILE A 80 -1.04 9.74 4.84
CA ILE A 80 -1.80 9.06 3.79
C ILE A 80 -2.52 10.13 2.97
N GLY A 81 -1.93 10.49 1.83
CA GLY A 81 -2.33 11.70 1.10
C GLY A 81 -2.14 12.94 1.97
N ARG A 82 -3.22 13.69 2.22
CA ARG A 82 -3.18 14.91 3.08
C ARG A 82 -3.42 14.64 4.56
N LEU A 83 -3.73 13.40 4.94
CA LEU A 83 -4.09 13.03 6.31
C LEU A 83 -2.84 12.61 7.06
N ALA A 84 -2.70 13.09 8.30
CA ALA A 84 -1.61 12.69 9.17
C ALA A 84 -2.07 11.59 10.12
N LEU A 85 -1.26 10.54 10.26
CA LEU A 85 -1.50 9.53 11.28
C LEU A 85 -1.23 10.10 12.68
N PRO A 86 -2.06 9.78 13.68
CA PRO A 86 -1.74 10.06 15.08
C PRO A 86 -0.38 9.48 15.44
N LYS A 87 0.42 10.22 16.22
CA LYS A 87 1.80 9.82 16.52
C LYS A 87 1.92 8.41 17.08
N GLN A 88 1.06 8.04 18.02
CA GLN A 88 1.08 6.72 18.65
C GLN A 88 0.82 5.58 17.65
N VAL A 89 -0.10 5.79 16.69
CA VAL A 89 -0.38 4.81 15.63
C VAL A 89 0.81 4.71 14.70
N TYR A 90 1.36 5.84 14.27
CA TYR A 90 2.55 5.84 13.41
C TYR A 90 3.74 5.15 14.06
N ASP A 91 4.02 5.46 15.33
CA ASP A 91 5.12 4.83 16.08
C ASP A 91 4.90 3.30 16.19
N ALA A 92 3.67 2.85 16.46
CA ALA A 92 3.32 1.42 16.48
C ALA A 92 3.53 0.76 15.11
N LEU A 93 3.29 1.44 13.99
CA LEU A 93 3.61 0.90 12.67
C LEU A 93 5.13 0.75 12.45
N GLN A 94 5.97 1.57 13.09
CA GLN A 94 7.43 1.55 12.88
C GLN A 94 8.18 0.52 13.73
N VAL A 95 7.67 0.18 14.91
CA VAL A 95 8.39 -0.65 15.90
C VAL A 95 8.20 -2.15 15.67
N GLU A 96 7.14 -2.55 14.97
CA GLU A 96 6.62 -3.92 15.03
C GLU A 96 7.11 -4.86 13.91
N THR A 97 6.93 -6.16 14.15
CA THR A 97 7.31 -7.24 13.21
C THR A 97 6.75 -7.00 11.82
N SER A 98 7.68 -6.94 10.86
CA SER A 98 7.37 -6.64 9.47
C SER A 98 7.19 -7.93 8.67
N LEU A 99 5.98 -8.11 8.14
CA LEU A 99 5.62 -9.12 7.15
C LEU A 99 5.95 -8.54 5.77
N TRP A 100 7.09 -8.93 5.20
CA TRP A 100 7.55 -8.40 3.91
C TRP A 100 6.95 -9.21 2.77
N ILE A 101 6.02 -8.57 2.06
CA ILE A 101 5.36 -9.13 0.88
C ILE A 101 6.27 -8.92 -0.32
N ASP A 102 6.87 -10.00 -0.80
CA ASP A 102 7.67 -10.02 -2.01
C ASP A 102 6.82 -10.50 -3.18
N THR A 103 6.70 -9.68 -4.21
CA THR A 103 5.84 -9.97 -5.37
C THR A 103 6.61 -9.68 -6.65
N PRO A 104 6.63 -10.62 -7.62
CA PRO A 104 7.31 -10.40 -8.89
C PRO A 104 6.82 -9.14 -9.61
N LEU A 105 7.72 -8.44 -10.30
CA LEU A 105 7.41 -7.18 -10.99
C LEU A 105 6.20 -7.29 -11.93
N GLU A 106 6.10 -8.37 -12.72
CA GLU A 106 4.99 -8.56 -13.65
C GLU A 106 3.63 -8.62 -12.94
N GLN A 107 3.56 -9.35 -11.83
CA GLN A 107 2.34 -9.45 -11.04
C GLN A 107 2.00 -8.12 -10.36
N ARG A 108 3.01 -7.40 -9.87
CA ARG A 108 2.81 -6.06 -9.31
C ARG A 108 2.24 -5.09 -10.35
N ILE A 109 2.69 -5.18 -11.60
CA ILE A 109 2.16 -4.39 -12.71
C ILE A 109 0.68 -4.77 -12.96
N ASP A 110 0.36 -6.06 -13.00
CA ASP A 110 -1.00 -6.55 -13.22
C ASP A 110 -1.96 -6.05 -12.13
N ILE A 111 -1.54 -6.16 -10.86
CA ILE A 111 -2.29 -5.65 -9.70
C ILE A 111 -2.56 -4.14 -9.84
N ILE A 112 -1.54 -3.33 -10.14
CA ILE A 112 -1.72 -1.88 -10.31
C ILE A 112 -2.66 -1.58 -11.47
N LEU A 113 -2.53 -2.28 -12.60
CA LEU A 113 -3.41 -2.07 -13.73
C LEU A 113 -4.87 -2.32 -13.33
N GLU A 114 -5.14 -3.38 -12.59
CA GLU A 114 -6.49 -3.71 -12.08
C GLU A 114 -7.00 -2.71 -11.04
N ASP A 115 -6.15 -2.24 -10.12
CA ASP A 115 -6.52 -1.34 -9.02
C ASP A 115 -6.88 0.08 -9.47
N TYR A 116 -6.54 0.45 -10.72
CA TYR A 116 -6.86 1.75 -11.33
C TYR A 116 -7.89 1.59 -12.46
N PRO A 117 -9.18 1.42 -12.11
CA PRO A 117 -10.25 1.18 -13.08
C PRO A 117 -10.72 2.49 -13.71
N ALA A 118 -10.23 2.79 -14.93
CA ALA A 118 -10.85 3.60 -15.99
C ALA A 118 -9.78 4.18 -16.93
N ARG A 119 -8.98 3.27 -17.49
CA ARG A 119 -7.70 3.60 -18.10
C ARG A 119 -7.83 4.65 -19.23
N GLU A 120 -8.86 4.59 -20.07
CA GLU A 120 -8.97 5.57 -21.18
C GLU A 120 -9.69 6.88 -20.79
N ALA A 121 -10.88 6.79 -20.17
CA ALA A 121 -11.67 7.98 -19.83
C ALA A 121 -11.02 8.85 -18.73
N GLN A 122 -10.08 8.30 -17.97
CA GLN A 122 -9.41 8.98 -16.87
C GLN A 122 -7.92 9.23 -17.11
N ALA A 123 -7.40 9.05 -18.33
CA ALA A 123 -6.00 9.32 -18.64
C ALA A 123 -5.55 10.72 -18.19
N ALA A 124 -6.42 11.72 -18.35
CA ALA A 124 -6.20 13.09 -17.89
C ALA A 124 -5.95 13.23 -16.37
N LEU A 125 -6.45 12.30 -15.55
CA LEU A 125 -6.23 12.31 -14.09
C LEU A 125 -4.77 11.99 -13.72
N PHE A 126 -4.05 11.27 -14.59
CA PHE A 126 -2.66 10.86 -14.36
C PHE A 126 -1.64 11.92 -14.80
N GLU A 127 -2.02 12.82 -15.70
CA GLU A 127 -1.12 13.83 -16.27
C GLU A 127 -0.52 14.75 -15.19
N ARG A 128 -1.36 15.26 -14.28
CA ARG A 128 -0.92 16.16 -13.21
C ARG A 128 0.02 15.45 -12.21
N PRO A 129 -0.31 14.27 -11.65
CA PRO A 129 0.61 13.49 -10.84
C PRO A 129 1.94 13.18 -11.55
N ILE A 130 1.90 12.77 -12.84
CA ILE A 130 3.12 12.52 -13.62
C ILE A 130 3.98 13.79 -13.66
N LYS A 131 3.42 14.93 -14.06
CA LYS A 131 4.16 16.21 -14.14
C LYS A 131 4.76 16.62 -12.79
N ALA A 132 4.12 16.30 -11.66
CA ALA A 132 4.65 16.60 -10.34
C ALA A 132 5.97 15.86 -10.02
N LEU A 133 6.29 14.78 -10.73
CA LEU A 133 7.53 14.03 -10.55
C LEU A 133 8.75 14.66 -11.23
N THR A 134 8.57 15.79 -11.95
CA THR A 134 9.62 16.41 -12.79
C THR A 134 10.88 16.76 -12.02
N GLU A 135 10.78 17.26 -10.79
CA GLU A 135 11.95 17.63 -9.99
C GLU A 135 12.84 16.43 -9.66
N ARG A 136 12.23 15.26 -9.48
CA ARG A 136 12.95 14.03 -9.11
C ARG A 136 13.45 13.24 -10.31
N LEU A 137 12.63 13.11 -11.36
CA LEU A 137 12.92 12.22 -12.50
C LEU A 137 13.47 12.96 -13.73
N GLY A 138 13.34 14.29 -13.75
CA GLY A 138 13.79 15.13 -14.86
C GLY A 138 12.86 15.10 -16.08
N LYS A 139 12.89 16.18 -16.86
CA LYS A 139 11.95 16.43 -17.97
C LYS A 139 11.92 15.32 -19.04
N LYS A 140 13.05 14.65 -19.30
CA LYS A 140 13.14 13.59 -20.32
C LYS A 140 12.26 12.39 -19.95
N LYS A 141 12.35 11.91 -18.71
CA LYS A 141 11.57 10.75 -18.22
C LYS A 141 10.08 11.08 -18.16
N ILE A 142 9.75 12.29 -17.72
CA ILE A 142 8.37 12.80 -17.70
C ILE A 142 7.77 12.85 -19.11
N ALA A 143 8.54 13.31 -20.10
CA ALA A 143 8.08 13.30 -21.49
C ALA A 143 7.79 11.87 -21.98
N SER A 144 8.62 10.88 -21.62
CA SER A 144 8.32 9.47 -21.92
C SER A 144 7.02 8.99 -21.25
N PHE A 145 6.81 9.32 -19.97
CA PHE A 145 5.58 8.94 -19.25
C PHE A 145 4.33 9.55 -19.87
N LEU A 146 4.39 10.81 -20.27
CA LEU A 146 3.29 11.47 -20.96
C LEU A 146 3.04 10.85 -22.34
N ALA A 147 4.09 10.46 -23.08
CA ALA A 147 3.92 9.77 -24.35
C ALA A 147 3.27 8.38 -24.20
N TYR A 148 3.64 7.60 -23.17
CA TYR A 148 2.95 6.34 -22.86
C TYR A 148 1.49 6.58 -22.52
N LEU A 149 1.20 7.60 -21.69
CA LEU A 149 -0.15 7.98 -21.32
C LEU A 149 -1.01 8.35 -22.54
N GLU A 150 -0.49 9.18 -23.45
CA GLU A 150 -1.17 9.60 -24.68
C GLU A 150 -1.49 8.44 -25.63
N ARG A 151 -0.61 7.44 -25.68
CA ARG A 151 -0.78 6.25 -26.54
C ARG A 151 -1.59 5.12 -25.89
N GLY A 152 -1.94 5.26 -24.61
CA GLY A 152 -2.58 4.19 -23.85
C GLY A 152 -1.66 3.00 -23.56
N GLU A 153 -0.34 3.20 -23.56
CA GLU A 153 0.69 2.20 -23.22
C GLU A 153 0.81 2.08 -21.69
N TRP A 154 -0.30 1.66 -21.05
CA TRP A 154 -0.45 1.63 -19.59
C TRP A 154 0.55 0.70 -18.89
N ARG A 155 0.83 -0.45 -19.50
CA ARG A 155 1.73 -1.44 -18.91
C ARG A 155 3.15 -0.90 -18.82
N GLU A 156 3.61 -0.26 -19.89
CA GLU A 156 4.92 0.38 -20.00
C GLU A 156 5.02 1.57 -19.04
N LEU A 157 3.99 2.42 -18.99
CA LEU A 157 3.92 3.52 -18.04
C LEU A 157 4.03 3.04 -16.58
N VAL A 158 3.24 2.04 -16.19
CA VAL A 158 3.27 1.47 -14.83
C VAL A 158 4.62 0.84 -14.54
N ARG A 159 5.17 0.04 -15.46
CA ARG A 159 6.49 -0.57 -15.31
C ARG A 159 7.57 0.46 -15.04
N GLU A 160 7.68 1.50 -15.87
CA GLU A 160 8.73 2.50 -15.69
C GLU A 160 8.50 3.35 -14.43
N LEU A 161 7.26 3.72 -14.10
CA LEU A 161 6.97 4.39 -12.83
C LEU A 161 7.41 3.56 -11.63
N MET A 162 7.20 2.24 -11.68
CA MET A 162 7.62 1.35 -10.61
C MET A 162 9.15 1.30 -10.48
N ILE A 163 9.86 1.06 -11.59
CA ILE A 163 11.33 0.91 -11.58
C ILE A 163 12.03 2.24 -11.28
N ASP A 164 11.61 3.34 -11.90
CA ASP A 164 12.35 4.60 -11.86
C ASP A 164 11.97 5.50 -10.69
N TYR A 165 10.77 5.35 -10.12
CA TYR A 165 10.28 6.23 -9.07
C TYR A 165 9.98 5.49 -7.77
N TYR A 166 9.13 4.46 -7.81
CA TYR A 166 8.63 3.81 -6.60
C TYR A 166 9.66 2.89 -5.96
N ASP A 167 10.30 1.98 -6.70
CA ASP A 167 11.24 1.02 -6.12
C ASP A 167 12.42 1.72 -5.42
N PRO A 168 13.09 2.73 -6.02
CA PRO A 168 14.11 3.50 -5.32
C PRO A 168 13.60 4.23 -4.07
N LEU A 169 12.32 4.63 -4.05
CA LEU A 169 11.71 5.27 -2.90
C LEU A 169 11.42 4.28 -1.77
N TYR A 170 11.13 3.01 -2.04
CA TYR A 170 10.71 2.05 -1.02
C TYR A 170 11.76 1.00 -0.66
N GLN A 171 12.81 0.80 -1.46
CA GLN A 171 13.86 -0.18 -1.16
C GLN A 171 14.52 0.04 0.21
N HIS A 172 14.72 1.30 0.61
CA HIS A 172 15.30 1.63 1.92
C HIS A 172 14.37 1.36 3.11
N THR A 173 13.09 1.07 2.85
CA THR A 173 12.09 0.73 3.88
C THR A 173 12.05 -0.76 4.20
N CYS A 174 12.84 -1.57 3.50
CA CYS A 174 12.97 -3.00 3.78
C CYS A 174 13.64 -3.22 5.14
N PRO A 175 12.94 -3.78 6.13
CA PRO A 175 13.50 -3.98 7.46
C PRO A 175 14.48 -5.15 7.47
N GLU A 176 15.56 -5.01 8.24
CA GLU A 176 16.58 -6.07 8.41
C GLU A 176 15.98 -7.34 9.04
N ARG A 177 15.13 -7.17 10.05
CA ARG A 177 14.37 -8.26 10.68
C ARG A 177 12.96 -8.28 10.10
N ARG A 178 12.68 -9.29 9.29
CA ARG A 178 11.40 -9.48 8.61
C ARG A 178 11.07 -10.95 8.44
N VAL A 179 9.77 -11.24 8.32
CA VAL A 179 9.28 -12.51 7.80
C VAL A 179 8.96 -12.28 6.33
N GLU A 180 9.63 -13.00 5.44
CA GLU A 180 9.37 -12.89 3.99
C GLU A 180 8.18 -13.76 3.61
N ILE A 181 7.28 -13.18 2.82
CA ILE A 181 6.10 -13.83 2.25
C ILE A 181 6.26 -13.77 0.74
N ASP A 182 6.49 -14.93 0.12
CA ASP A 182 6.65 -15.04 -1.32
C ASP A 182 5.28 -15.09 -2.01
N MET A 183 5.00 -14.09 -2.83
CA MET A 183 3.77 -13.97 -3.63
C MET A 183 3.97 -14.45 -5.06
N ALA A 184 4.88 -15.39 -5.34
CA ALA A 184 4.96 -16.05 -6.65
C ALA A 184 3.60 -16.64 -7.10
N SER A 185 2.78 -17.05 -6.14
CA SER A 185 1.40 -17.50 -6.29
C SER A 185 0.54 -16.85 -5.21
N TRP A 186 -0.62 -16.31 -5.58
CA TRP A 186 -1.53 -15.65 -4.64
C TRP A 186 -1.98 -16.59 -3.52
N ALA A 187 -2.36 -17.81 -3.88
CA ALA A 187 -2.86 -18.80 -2.92
C ALA A 187 -1.78 -19.22 -1.93
N ASP A 188 -0.57 -19.52 -2.42
CA ASP A 188 0.54 -19.96 -1.58
C ASP A 188 1.04 -18.83 -0.69
N GLY A 189 1.14 -17.61 -1.22
CA GLY A 189 1.55 -16.43 -0.46
C GLY A 189 0.55 -16.05 0.63
N LEU A 190 -0.76 -16.15 0.36
CA LEU A 190 -1.80 -15.92 1.36
C LEU A 190 -1.72 -16.96 2.50
N GLU A 191 -1.49 -18.23 2.18
CA GLU A 191 -1.33 -19.28 3.19
C GLU A 191 -0.06 -19.08 4.03
N GLN A 192 1.06 -18.72 3.39
CA GLN A 192 2.29 -18.34 4.08
C GLN A 192 2.07 -17.17 5.04
N LEU A 193 1.35 -16.14 4.59
CA LEU A 193 1.02 -14.97 5.41
C LEU A 193 0.20 -15.35 6.64
N LYS A 194 -0.86 -16.14 6.48
CA LYS A 194 -1.70 -16.61 7.60
C LYS A 194 -0.88 -17.38 8.62
N ARG A 195 -0.07 -18.33 8.16
CA ARG A 195 0.81 -19.11 9.03
C ARG A 195 1.81 -18.23 9.79
N ALA A 196 2.38 -17.22 9.13
CA ALA A 196 3.29 -16.29 9.78
C ALA A 196 2.57 -15.47 10.87
N VAL A 197 1.36 -14.99 10.60
CA VAL A 197 0.53 -14.27 11.57
C VAL A 197 0.24 -15.13 12.79
N GLU A 198 -0.20 -16.37 12.60
CA GLU A 198 -0.49 -17.31 13.70
C GLU A 198 0.72 -17.57 14.59
N LEU A 199 1.90 -17.80 14.00
CA LEU A 199 3.14 -18.03 14.74
C LEU A 199 3.56 -16.80 15.55
N LEU A 200 3.42 -15.60 14.99
CA LEU A 200 3.79 -14.36 15.67
C LEU A 200 2.85 -14.04 16.84
N VAL A 201 1.55 -14.30 16.66
CA VAL A 201 0.56 -14.11 17.73
C VAL A 201 0.80 -15.12 18.85
N ALA A 202 0.97 -16.41 18.53
CA ALA A 202 1.23 -17.43 19.54
C ALA A 202 2.54 -17.21 20.32
N GLY A 203 3.58 -16.69 19.66
CA GLY A 203 4.86 -16.35 20.30
C GLY A 203 4.81 -15.11 21.21
N SER A 204 3.78 -14.27 21.07
CA SER A 204 3.59 -13.06 21.90
C SER A 204 2.85 -13.31 23.22
N GLU A 205 2.22 -14.48 23.36
CA GLU A 205 1.52 -14.93 24.57
C GLU A 205 2.44 -15.64 25.60
N SER A 206 3.75 -15.71 25.34
CA SER A 206 4.76 -16.44 26.14
C SER A 206 5.67 -15.54 26.97
#